data_AF-A0A7J3BEC0-F1
#
_entry.id   AF-A0A7J3BEC0-F1
#
_cell.length_a   1.000
_cell.length_b   1.000
_cell.length_c   1.000
_cell.angle_alpha   90.00
_cell.angle_beta   90.00
_cell.angle_gamma   90.00
#
_symmetry.space_group_name_H-M   'P 1'
#
loop_
_entity.id
_entity.type
_entity.pdbx_description
1 polymer ?
#
loop_
_entity_poly.entity_id
_entity_poly.type
_entity_poly.pdbx_seq_one_letter_code
_entity_poly.pdbx_strand_id
1 'polypeptide(L)'
;DLSWGNAESARLLLNLIAKRQGLGDILAEGVMRAASRIGGEATSMAIHTLRGNTPRGHDHRNRTTEQFDTCVSNTGTIETWGGPTVLGSFPSWEEIVAANLHDKGAMMFEDSLVTCRFNTRMNMDLLCQALGAVTGWDFTVEEGYEVGRRIVHLLRAFNVRHGVAGRSLDRPSPRYGSKPDSGDGRGRSLSDVWDAMLDRYYAGMGWDSDGRPLRETLERFHLEDVARDLWK
;
A
#
# COMPACT_ATOMS: atom_id res chain seq x y z
N ASP A 1 9.63 -12.86 -30.46
CA ASP A 1 8.92 -11.58 -30.57
C ASP A 1 8.08 -11.38 -29.31
N LEU A 2 8.28 -10.27 -28.59
CA LEU A 2 7.55 -9.90 -27.38
C LEU A 2 6.84 -8.55 -27.54
N SER A 3 6.48 -8.19 -28.78
CA SER A 3 5.76 -6.96 -29.10
C SER A 3 4.36 -6.92 -28.48
N TRP A 4 3.88 -5.70 -28.21
CA TRP A 4 2.53 -5.46 -27.69
C TRP A 4 1.46 -6.01 -28.64
N GLY A 5 0.42 -6.63 -28.10
CA GLY A 5 -0.68 -7.22 -28.87
C GLY A 5 -0.46 -8.68 -29.31
N ASN A 6 0.73 -9.26 -29.08
CA ASN A 6 1.00 -10.66 -29.42
C ASN A 6 0.49 -11.63 -28.33
N ALA A 7 -0.75 -12.11 -28.50
CA ALA A 7 -1.40 -13.01 -27.54
C ALA A 7 -0.70 -14.38 -27.39
N GLU A 8 -0.13 -14.92 -28.46
CA GLU A 8 0.57 -16.21 -28.42
C GLU A 8 1.86 -16.13 -27.60
N SER A 9 2.64 -15.06 -27.78
CA SER A 9 3.83 -14.81 -26.96
C SER A 9 3.47 -14.64 -25.48
N ALA A 10 2.38 -13.92 -25.16
CA ALA A 10 1.91 -13.78 -23.78
C ALA A 10 1.53 -15.15 -23.17
N ARG A 11 0.77 -15.98 -23.90
CA ARG A 11 0.39 -17.34 -23.46
C ARG A 11 1.60 -18.24 -23.23
N LEU A 12 2.60 -18.17 -24.12
CA LEU A 12 3.86 -18.92 -23.96
C LEU A 12 4.62 -18.45 -22.72
N LEU A 13 4.77 -17.13 -22.53
CA LEU A 13 5.47 -16.55 -21.38
C LEU A 13 4.86 -16.99 -20.05
N LEU A 14 3.53 -17.06 -19.93
CA LEU A 14 2.87 -17.56 -18.71
C LEU A 14 3.36 -18.98 -18.34
N ASN A 15 3.50 -19.85 -19.33
CA ASN A 15 3.99 -21.22 -19.12
C ASN A 15 5.47 -21.25 -18.74
N LEU A 16 6.29 -20.41 -19.40
CA LEU A 16 7.72 -20.33 -19.11
C LEU A 16 7.97 -19.77 -17.70
N ILE A 17 7.21 -18.76 -17.27
CA ILE A 17 7.27 -18.18 -15.92
C ILE A 17 6.89 -19.24 -14.89
N ALA A 18 5.74 -19.89 -15.06
CA ALA A 18 5.25 -20.91 -14.14
C ALA A 18 6.23 -22.08 -13.97
N LYS A 19 6.97 -22.43 -15.03
CA LYS A 19 7.96 -23.51 -15.03
C LYS A 19 9.39 -23.04 -14.79
N ARG A 20 9.63 -21.73 -14.62
CA ARG A 20 10.97 -21.11 -14.52
C ARG A 20 11.92 -21.56 -15.64
N GLN A 21 11.46 -21.52 -16.89
CA GLN A 21 12.23 -21.95 -18.06
C GLN A 21 12.75 -20.76 -18.88
N GLY A 22 14.06 -20.72 -19.12
CA GLY A 22 14.71 -19.67 -19.91
C GLY A 22 14.41 -18.28 -19.34
N LEU A 23 13.89 -17.36 -20.17
CA LEU A 23 13.47 -16.02 -19.73
C LEU A 23 12.42 -16.06 -18.61
N GLY A 24 11.62 -17.12 -18.52
CA GLY A 24 10.62 -17.30 -17.47
C GLY A 24 11.20 -17.33 -16.07
N ASP A 25 12.43 -17.82 -15.86
CA ASP A 25 13.06 -17.81 -14.54
C ASP A 25 13.37 -16.37 -14.05
N ILE A 26 13.76 -15.49 -14.97
CA ILE A 26 14.00 -14.07 -14.67
C ILE A 26 12.67 -13.38 -14.34
N LEU A 27 11.64 -13.60 -15.16
CA LEU A 27 10.34 -12.93 -15.02
C LEU A 27 9.54 -13.43 -13.81
N ALA A 28 9.76 -14.68 -13.36
CA ALA A 28 9.13 -15.25 -12.17
C ALA A 28 9.51 -14.51 -10.86
N GLU A 29 10.58 -13.73 -10.86
CA GLU A 29 11.01 -12.95 -9.70
C GLU A 29 10.19 -11.66 -9.49
N GLY A 30 9.28 -11.33 -10.42
CA GLY A 30 8.48 -10.10 -10.39
C GLY A 30 9.20 -8.91 -11.02
N VAL A 31 8.43 -7.90 -11.41
CA VAL A 31 8.88 -6.82 -12.32
C VAL A 31 10.12 -6.07 -11.82
N MET A 32 10.20 -5.77 -10.52
CA MET A 32 11.32 -5.03 -9.94
C MET A 32 12.64 -5.80 -10.12
N ARG A 33 12.69 -7.06 -9.66
CA ARG A 33 13.89 -7.90 -9.72
C ARG A 33 14.23 -8.32 -11.15
N ALA A 34 13.20 -8.62 -11.96
CA ALA A 34 13.38 -8.96 -13.37
C ALA A 34 14.03 -7.78 -14.13
N ALA A 35 13.54 -6.56 -13.92
CA ALA A 35 14.09 -5.36 -14.56
C ALA A 35 15.54 -5.10 -14.13
N SER A 36 15.88 -5.28 -12.84
CA SER A 36 17.27 -5.17 -12.36
C SER A 36 18.20 -6.20 -13.02
N ARG A 37 17.74 -7.43 -13.23
CA ARG A 37 18.54 -8.49 -13.89
C ARG A 37 18.69 -8.25 -15.40
N ILE A 38 17.66 -7.76 -16.07
CA ILE A 38 17.70 -7.41 -17.49
C ILE A 38 18.63 -6.21 -17.73
N GLY A 39 18.61 -5.23 -16.82
CA GLY A 39 19.45 -4.04 -16.90
C GLY A 39 18.98 -3.03 -17.96
N GLY A 40 19.82 -2.02 -18.19
CA GLY A 40 19.53 -0.93 -19.12
C GLY A 40 18.22 -0.21 -18.81
N GLU A 41 17.46 0.12 -19.85
CA GLU A 41 16.19 0.86 -19.76
C GLU A 41 15.08 0.09 -19.02
N ALA A 42 15.20 -1.23 -18.84
CA ALA A 42 14.18 -2.01 -18.13
C ALA A 42 13.94 -1.48 -16.72
N THR A 43 15.00 -1.03 -16.04
CA THR A 43 14.93 -0.47 -14.68
C THR A 43 14.14 0.83 -14.59
N SER A 44 14.21 1.70 -15.61
CA SER A 44 13.46 2.95 -15.64
C SER A 44 12.01 2.77 -16.12
N MET A 45 11.70 1.66 -16.80
CA MET A 45 10.36 1.33 -17.30
C MET A 45 9.53 0.51 -16.30
N ALA A 46 10.16 -0.16 -15.33
CA ALA A 46 9.48 -1.03 -14.39
C ALA A 46 8.51 -0.26 -13.47
N ILE A 47 7.27 -0.74 -13.36
CA ILE A 47 6.20 -0.14 -12.55
C ILE A 47 6.06 -0.93 -11.26
N HIS A 48 6.54 -0.38 -10.14
CA HIS A 48 6.47 -1.00 -8.82
C HIS A 48 6.60 0.06 -7.71
N THR A 49 6.27 -0.28 -6.48
CA THR A 49 6.78 0.43 -5.28
C THR A 49 8.24 0.08 -5.08
N LEU A 50 9.02 0.89 -4.37
CA LEU A 50 10.41 0.53 -4.05
C LEU A 50 10.53 -0.70 -3.11
N ARG A 51 9.40 -1.21 -2.58
CA ARG A 51 9.28 -2.51 -1.91
C ARG A 51 9.03 -3.69 -2.86
N GLY A 52 8.75 -3.42 -4.13
CA GLY A 52 8.61 -4.42 -5.20
C GLY A 52 7.19 -4.82 -5.56
N ASN A 53 6.17 -4.26 -4.90
CA ASN A 53 4.77 -4.52 -5.24
C ASN A 53 4.35 -3.75 -6.49
N THR A 54 3.50 -4.35 -7.32
CA THR A 54 2.92 -3.68 -8.50
C THR A 54 1.59 -3.00 -8.14
N PRO A 55 1.23 -1.89 -8.81
CA PRO A 55 -0.11 -1.31 -8.66
C PRO A 55 -1.20 -2.28 -9.10
N ARG A 56 -2.44 -1.96 -8.71
CA ARG A 56 -3.65 -2.71 -9.06
C ARG A 56 -4.10 -2.34 -10.48
N GLY A 57 -5.32 -2.76 -10.85
CA GLY A 57 -5.88 -2.58 -12.20
C GLY A 57 -6.15 -1.14 -12.66
N HIS A 58 -5.67 -0.12 -11.95
CA HIS A 58 -5.80 1.29 -12.33
C HIS A 58 -4.43 1.90 -12.63
N ASP A 59 -4.40 2.94 -13.47
CA ASP A 59 -3.24 3.84 -13.48
C ASP A 59 -3.32 4.77 -12.27
N HIS A 60 -2.58 4.44 -11.20
CA HIS A 60 -2.64 5.23 -9.97
C HIS A 60 -2.08 6.65 -10.14
N ARG A 61 -1.40 6.98 -11.25
CA ARG A 61 -1.03 8.37 -11.56
C ARG A 61 -2.26 9.25 -11.82
N ASN A 62 -3.42 8.63 -12.10
CA ASN A 62 -4.74 9.27 -12.16
C ASN A 62 -5.61 8.97 -10.93
N ARG A 63 -5.11 8.20 -9.95
CA ARG A 63 -5.77 7.86 -8.68
C ARG A 63 -4.76 8.00 -7.55
N THR A 64 -4.37 9.24 -7.30
CA THR A 64 -3.23 9.60 -6.45
C THR A 64 -3.40 9.16 -4.99
N THR A 65 -4.63 9.08 -4.48
CA THR A 65 -4.93 8.47 -3.17
C THR A 65 -4.52 7.00 -3.10
N GLU A 66 -4.82 6.23 -4.15
CA GLU A 66 -4.43 4.82 -4.26
C GLU A 66 -2.92 4.67 -4.47
N GLN A 67 -2.28 5.61 -5.20
CA GLN A 67 -0.82 5.61 -5.38
C GLN A 67 -0.11 5.75 -4.03
N PHE A 68 -0.54 6.73 -3.24
CA PHE A 68 0.04 6.98 -1.92
C PHE A 68 -0.21 5.79 -0.98
N ASP A 69 -1.44 5.28 -0.88
CA ASP A 69 -1.78 4.09 -0.07
C ASP A 69 -0.90 2.90 -0.43
N THR A 70 -0.77 2.59 -1.73
CA THR A 70 0.04 1.47 -2.22
C THR A 70 1.49 1.61 -1.74
N CYS A 71 2.04 2.83 -1.79
CA CYS A 71 3.42 3.10 -1.42
C CYS A 71 3.67 3.16 0.08
N VAL A 72 2.65 3.38 0.94
CA VAL A 72 2.80 3.35 2.41
C VAL A 72 2.19 2.10 3.07
N SER A 73 1.58 1.23 2.26
CA SER A 73 0.90 0.02 2.72
C SER A 73 1.84 -1.01 3.36
N ASN A 74 1.47 -1.55 4.52
CA ASN A 74 2.23 -2.63 5.16
C ASN A 74 1.93 -4.03 4.59
N THR A 75 0.85 -4.16 3.81
CA THR A 75 0.43 -5.41 3.14
C THR A 75 0.79 -5.43 1.66
N GLY A 76 1.44 -4.37 1.17
CA GLY A 76 2.04 -4.28 -0.15
C GLY A 76 1.17 -3.64 -1.24
N THR A 77 -0.16 -3.55 -1.08
CA THR A 77 -0.98 -2.91 -2.12
C THR A 77 -2.18 -2.11 -1.65
N ILE A 78 -2.90 -2.56 -0.61
CA ILE A 78 -4.12 -1.90 -0.19
C ILE A 78 -4.27 -2.02 1.33
N GLU A 79 -4.42 -0.89 1.99
CA GLU A 79 -4.77 -0.81 3.41
C GLU A 79 -5.87 0.21 3.70
N THR A 80 -6.31 0.94 2.67
CA THR A 80 -7.39 1.93 2.76
C THR A 80 -8.36 1.77 1.59
N TRP A 81 -9.57 2.32 1.73
CA TRP A 81 -10.52 2.34 0.62
C TRP A 81 -10.12 3.40 -0.41
N GLY A 82 -9.71 4.57 0.07
CA GLY A 82 -9.45 5.74 -0.76
C GLY A 82 -10.72 6.44 -1.25
N GLY A 83 -11.90 6.05 -0.73
CA GLY A 83 -13.22 6.59 -1.11
C GLY A 83 -13.58 6.43 -2.59
N PRO A 84 -14.85 6.59 -2.98
CA PRO A 84 -15.15 6.87 -4.37
C PRO A 84 -14.58 8.25 -4.72
N THR A 85 -13.45 8.29 -5.42
CA THR A 85 -12.98 9.55 -6.04
C THR A 85 -13.95 9.90 -7.16
N VAL A 86 -14.54 11.10 -7.12
CA VAL A 86 -15.35 11.61 -8.24
C VAL A 86 -14.52 11.52 -9.51
N LEU A 87 -15.09 10.94 -10.57
CA LEU A 87 -14.39 10.79 -11.85
C LEU A 87 -13.89 12.15 -12.33
N GLY A 88 -12.59 12.27 -12.62
CA GLY A 88 -11.95 13.53 -13.03
C GLY A 88 -11.55 14.46 -11.87
N SER A 89 -11.77 14.08 -10.62
CA SER A 89 -11.27 14.83 -9.45
C SER A 89 -9.80 14.53 -9.17
N PHE A 90 -9.06 15.57 -8.82
CA PHE A 90 -7.66 15.50 -8.40
C PHE A 90 -7.53 16.17 -7.03
N PRO A 91 -7.64 15.40 -5.94
CA PRO A 91 -7.48 15.96 -4.60
C PRO A 91 -6.09 16.56 -4.43
N SER A 92 -6.00 17.58 -3.57
CA SER A 92 -4.74 18.10 -3.06
C SER A 92 -3.95 17.01 -2.32
N TRP A 93 -2.64 17.18 -2.19
CA TRP A 93 -1.83 16.19 -1.48
C TRP A 93 -2.20 16.10 0.01
N GLU A 94 -2.67 17.20 0.60
CA GLU A 94 -3.18 17.25 1.96
C GLU A 94 -4.45 16.41 2.13
N GLU A 95 -5.40 16.50 1.19
CA GLU A 95 -6.61 15.67 1.16
C GLU A 95 -6.28 14.18 0.97
N ILE A 96 -5.29 13.86 0.12
CA ILE A 96 -4.81 12.49 -0.09
C ILE A 96 -4.29 11.89 1.22
N VAL A 97 -3.43 12.62 1.93
CA VAL A 97 -2.86 12.17 3.21
C VAL A 97 -3.95 12.08 4.27
N ALA A 98 -4.86 13.05 4.35
CA ALA A 98 -5.97 13.04 5.30
C ALA A 98 -6.90 11.84 5.09
N ALA A 99 -7.26 11.52 3.85
CA ALA A 99 -8.07 10.34 3.52
C ALA A 99 -7.37 9.03 3.90
N ASN A 100 -6.07 8.91 3.57
CA ASN A 100 -5.26 7.76 3.96
C ASN A 100 -5.17 7.61 5.47
N LEU A 101 -4.99 8.71 6.20
CA LEU A 101 -4.97 8.70 7.66
C LEU A 101 -6.33 8.31 8.20
N HIS A 102 -7.43 8.88 7.71
CA HIS A 102 -8.78 8.58 8.20
C HIS A 102 -9.12 7.08 8.10
N ASP A 103 -8.94 6.48 6.92
CA ASP A 103 -9.37 5.11 6.63
C ASP A 103 -8.48 4.04 7.28
N LYS A 104 -7.25 4.41 7.66
CA LYS A 104 -6.25 3.42 8.08
C LYS A 104 -6.69 2.68 9.33
N GLY A 105 -6.59 1.35 9.30
CA GLY A 105 -7.01 0.46 10.37
C GLY A 105 -8.37 -0.20 10.12
N ALA A 106 -9.32 0.49 9.48
CA ALA A 106 -10.65 -0.09 9.20
C ALA A 106 -10.55 -1.38 8.37
N MET A 107 -9.66 -1.39 7.38
CA MET A 107 -9.39 -2.57 6.56
C MET A 107 -8.80 -3.74 7.36
N MET A 108 -7.88 -3.45 8.28
CA MET A 108 -7.24 -4.48 9.09
C MET A 108 -8.22 -5.10 10.08
N PHE A 109 -9.14 -4.29 10.61
CA PHE A 109 -10.25 -4.80 11.40
C PHE A 109 -11.19 -5.69 10.57
N GLU A 110 -11.65 -5.22 9.41
CA GLU A 110 -12.51 -5.99 8.49
C GLU A 110 -11.88 -7.34 8.08
N ASP A 111 -10.59 -7.33 7.73
CA ASP A 111 -9.86 -8.54 7.34
C ASP A 111 -9.72 -9.51 8.52
N SER A 112 -9.62 -9.01 9.76
CA SER A 112 -9.58 -9.84 10.98
C SER A 112 -10.91 -10.52 11.30
N LEU A 113 -12.02 -9.96 10.82
CA LEU A 113 -13.35 -10.58 10.89
C LEU A 113 -13.56 -11.64 9.80
N VAL A 114 -12.62 -11.75 8.85
CA VAL A 114 -12.66 -12.71 7.74
C VAL A 114 -13.95 -12.55 6.89
N THR A 115 -14.35 -11.30 6.69
CA THR A 115 -15.53 -10.95 5.91
C THR A 115 -15.15 -10.47 4.51
N CYS A 116 -16.05 -10.68 3.53
CA CYS A 116 -15.79 -10.23 2.16
C CYS A 116 -16.09 -8.74 2.01
N ARG A 117 -15.03 -7.96 1.75
CA ARG A 117 -15.09 -6.51 1.51
C ARG A 117 -16.09 -6.05 0.45
N PHE A 118 -16.40 -6.89 -0.54
CA PHE A 118 -17.39 -6.53 -1.56
C PHE A 118 -18.79 -6.28 -0.98
N ASN A 119 -19.09 -6.92 0.15
CA ASN A 119 -20.35 -6.72 0.87
C ASN A 119 -20.22 -5.69 2.00
N THR A 120 -19.12 -5.72 2.75
CA THR A 120 -18.96 -4.93 3.97
C THR A 120 -18.41 -3.54 3.73
N ARG A 121 -17.52 -3.37 2.74
CA ARG A 121 -16.93 -2.08 2.33
C ARG A 121 -16.37 -1.25 3.49
N MET A 122 -15.74 -1.91 4.48
CA MET A 122 -15.24 -1.29 5.71
C MET A 122 -16.29 -0.45 6.46
N ASN A 123 -17.57 -0.84 6.39
CA ASN A 123 -18.61 -0.23 7.20
C ASN A 123 -18.41 -0.62 8.68
N MET A 124 -17.64 0.19 9.39
CA MET A 124 -17.22 -0.09 10.77
C MET A 124 -18.42 -0.22 11.72
N ASP A 125 -19.49 0.54 11.53
CA ASP A 125 -20.70 0.44 12.35
C ASP A 125 -21.32 -0.96 12.25
N LEU A 126 -21.56 -1.44 11.02
CA LEU A 126 -22.16 -2.76 10.81
C LEU A 126 -21.21 -3.89 11.18
N LEU A 127 -19.91 -3.73 10.94
CA LEU A 127 -18.91 -4.73 11.31
C LEU A 127 -18.82 -4.89 12.83
N CYS A 128 -18.82 -3.80 13.60
CA CYS A 128 -18.79 -3.85 15.07
C CYS A 128 -20.11 -4.40 15.64
N GLN A 129 -21.26 -3.99 15.09
CA GLN A 129 -22.56 -4.56 15.47
C GLN A 129 -22.63 -6.07 15.19
N ALA A 130 -22.13 -6.52 14.03
CA ALA A 130 -22.10 -7.93 13.68
C ALA A 130 -21.17 -8.71 14.63
N LEU A 131 -20.00 -8.18 14.94
CA LEU A 131 -19.08 -8.79 15.91
C LEU A 131 -19.76 -8.95 17.27
N GLY A 132 -20.32 -7.86 17.82
CA GLY A 132 -21.01 -7.88 19.11
C GLY A 132 -22.20 -8.85 19.14
N ALA A 133 -22.98 -8.93 18.06
CA ALA A 133 -24.10 -9.86 17.94
C ALA A 133 -23.67 -11.34 17.96
N VAL A 134 -22.51 -11.68 17.38
CA VAL A 134 -22.00 -13.07 17.34
C VAL A 134 -21.30 -13.45 18.64
N THR A 135 -20.52 -12.55 19.24
CA THR A 135 -19.69 -12.85 20.42
C THR A 135 -20.38 -12.56 21.74
N GLY A 136 -21.43 -11.73 21.73
CA GLY A 136 -22.03 -11.17 22.93
C GLY A 136 -21.21 -10.05 23.58
N TRP A 137 -20.18 -9.54 22.90
CA TRP A 137 -19.39 -8.41 23.39
C TRP A 137 -20.13 -7.10 23.17
N ASP A 138 -20.01 -6.18 24.13
CA ASP A 138 -20.28 -4.77 23.88
C ASP A 138 -19.03 -4.20 23.21
N PHE A 139 -19.14 -3.89 21.90
CA PHE A 139 -17.99 -3.55 21.07
C PHE A 139 -18.28 -2.34 20.21
N THR A 140 -17.54 -1.27 20.45
CA THR A 140 -17.73 0.04 19.83
C THR A 140 -16.95 0.21 18.53
N VAL A 141 -17.32 1.22 17.73
CA VAL A 141 -16.60 1.56 16.49
C VAL A 141 -15.18 2.05 16.81
N GLU A 142 -15.04 2.80 17.91
CA GLU A 142 -13.76 3.29 18.42
C GLU A 142 -12.81 2.14 18.75
N GLU A 143 -13.29 1.11 19.46
CA GLU A 143 -12.52 -0.10 19.74
C GLU A 143 -12.16 -0.86 18.46
N GLY A 144 -13.06 -0.90 17.47
CA GLY A 144 -12.78 -1.46 16.15
C GLY A 144 -11.62 -0.77 15.44
N TYR A 145 -11.61 0.57 15.45
CA TYR A 145 -10.47 1.34 14.93
C TYR A 145 -9.20 1.12 15.78
N GLU A 146 -9.31 1.00 17.09
CA GLU A 146 -8.16 0.73 17.96
C GLU A 146 -7.50 -0.62 17.62
N VAL A 147 -8.30 -1.67 17.44
CA VAL A 147 -7.82 -2.98 16.96
C VAL A 147 -7.17 -2.85 15.59
N GLY A 148 -7.83 -2.17 14.65
CA GLY A 148 -7.31 -1.95 13.31
C GLY A 148 -5.96 -1.23 13.31
N ARG A 149 -5.81 -0.18 14.14
CA ARG A 149 -4.57 0.59 14.29
C ARG A 149 -3.46 -0.21 14.95
N ARG A 150 -3.78 -0.99 15.98
CA ARG A 150 -2.84 -1.92 16.62
C ARG A 150 -2.22 -2.85 15.57
N ILE A 151 -3.04 -3.42 14.68
CA ILE A 151 -2.56 -4.30 13.60
C ILE A 151 -1.66 -3.51 12.63
N VAL A 152 -2.06 -2.31 12.21
CA VAL A 152 -1.23 -1.46 11.33
C VAL A 152 0.14 -1.18 11.94
N HIS A 153 0.21 -0.86 13.24
CA HIS A 153 1.47 -0.62 13.93
C HIS A 153 2.33 -1.88 14.05
N LEU A 154 1.70 -3.03 14.33
CA LEU A 154 2.40 -4.31 14.39
C LEU A 154 2.99 -4.70 13.03
N LEU A 155 2.22 -4.59 11.95
CA LEU A 155 2.69 -4.84 10.58
C LEU A 155 3.81 -3.88 10.19
N ARG A 156 3.68 -2.59 10.56
CA ARG A 156 4.74 -1.61 10.30
C ARG A 156 6.03 -1.94 11.03
N ALA A 157 5.94 -2.26 12.33
CA ALA A 157 7.09 -2.65 13.13
C ALA A 157 7.79 -3.90 12.56
N PHE A 158 7.01 -4.89 12.13
CA PHE A 158 7.53 -6.07 11.43
C PHE A 158 8.30 -5.66 10.17
N ASN A 159 7.71 -4.86 9.30
CA ASN A 159 8.36 -4.46 8.05
C ASN A 159 9.64 -3.63 8.26
N VAL A 160 9.62 -2.70 9.23
CA VAL A 160 10.80 -1.89 9.59
C VAL A 160 11.92 -2.78 10.11
N ARG A 161 11.61 -3.73 11.00
CA ARG A 161 12.60 -4.68 11.55
C ARG A 161 13.25 -5.53 10.47
N HIS A 162 12.54 -5.83 9.37
CA HIS A 162 13.06 -6.61 8.25
C HIS A 162 13.67 -5.76 7.13
N GLY A 163 13.78 -4.43 7.32
CA GLY A 163 14.37 -3.53 6.34
C GLY A 163 13.55 -3.40 5.05
N VAL A 164 12.25 -3.66 5.10
CA VAL A 164 11.33 -3.57 3.96
C VAL A 164 10.32 -2.43 4.10
N ALA A 165 10.49 -1.53 5.06
CA ALA A 165 9.71 -0.31 5.20
C ALA A 165 10.59 0.83 5.68
N GLY A 166 10.27 2.05 5.25
CA GLY A 166 10.98 3.25 5.65
C GLY A 166 10.86 4.36 4.62
N ARG A 167 11.31 5.57 4.94
CA ARG A 167 11.18 6.74 4.04
C ARG A 167 11.78 6.52 2.65
N SER A 168 12.86 5.74 2.57
CA SER A 168 13.54 5.40 1.31
C SER A 168 12.76 4.38 0.47
N LEU A 169 11.90 3.57 1.09
CA LEU A 169 11.15 2.49 0.43
C LEU A 169 9.67 2.82 0.19
N ASP A 170 9.13 3.76 0.95
CA ASP A 170 7.72 4.17 0.90
C ASP A 170 7.44 5.12 -0.29
N ARG A 171 7.82 4.69 -1.49
CA ARG A 171 7.82 5.49 -2.72
C ARG A 171 7.52 4.65 -3.96
N PRO A 172 7.03 5.28 -5.04
CA PRO A 172 6.91 4.63 -6.34
C PRO A 172 8.27 4.52 -7.05
N SER A 173 8.39 3.58 -7.99
CA SER A 173 9.49 3.53 -8.96
C SER A 173 9.47 4.75 -9.89
N PRO A 174 10.57 5.04 -10.62
CA PRO A 174 10.63 6.18 -11.53
C PRO A 174 9.47 6.25 -12.54
N ARG A 175 9.11 5.12 -13.16
CA ARG A 175 7.96 5.08 -14.09
C ARG A 175 6.63 5.25 -13.36
N TYR A 176 6.50 4.64 -12.19
CA TYR A 176 5.25 4.65 -11.46
C TYR A 176 4.93 6.04 -10.89
N GLY A 177 5.94 6.79 -10.43
CA GLY A 177 5.82 8.18 -10.00
C GLY A 177 5.90 9.23 -11.13
N SER A 178 6.04 8.80 -12.38
CA SER A 178 6.22 9.71 -13.52
C SER A 178 4.95 10.50 -13.82
N LYS A 179 5.13 11.59 -14.59
CA LYS A 179 4.01 12.32 -15.18
C LYS A 179 3.36 11.48 -16.28
N PRO A 180 2.02 11.31 -16.31
CA PRO A 180 1.32 10.75 -17.46
C PRO A 180 1.51 11.62 -18.70
N ASP A 181 1.56 10.98 -19.87
CA ASP A 181 1.66 11.63 -21.18
C ASP A 181 0.29 12.01 -21.77
N SER A 182 -0.79 11.45 -21.22
CA SER A 182 -2.15 11.54 -21.73
C SER A 182 -3.18 11.40 -20.60
N GLY A 183 -4.46 11.65 -20.93
CA GLY A 183 -5.57 11.65 -19.97
C GLY A 183 -5.63 12.89 -19.07
N ASP A 184 -6.59 12.93 -18.15
CA ASP A 184 -6.84 14.09 -17.29
C ASP A 184 -5.69 14.39 -16.32
N GLY A 185 -4.92 13.36 -15.95
CA GLY A 185 -3.72 13.50 -15.12
C GLY A 185 -2.46 13.90 -15.87
N ARG A 186 -2.54 14.19 -17.18
CA ARG A 186 -1.38 14.55 -18.01
C ARG A 186 -0.55 15.65 -17.37
N GLY A 187 0.76 15.42 -17.29
CA GLY A 187 1.72 16.38 -16.74
C GLY A 187 1.74 16.49 -15.21
N ARG A 188 0.84 15.81 -14.48
CA ARG A 188 0.76 15.84 -13.02
C ARG A 188 1.56 14.69 -12.40
N SER A 189 2.14 14.92 -11.23
CA SER A 189 2.83 13.91 -10.43
C SER A 189 2.89 14.38 -8.97
N LEU A 190 2.95 13.42 -8.04
CA LEU A 190 3.16 13.69 -6.62
C LEU A 190 4.65 13.81 -6.25
N SER A 191 5.59 13.57 -7.17
CA SER A 191 7.03 13.50 -6.87
C SER A 191 7.57 14.75 -6.18
N ASP A 192 7.08 15.94 -6.56
CA ASP A 192 7.56 17.22 -6.02
C ASP A 192 7.10 17.46 -4.57
N VAL A 193 6.03 16.78 -4.12
CA VAL A 193 5.44 16.92 -2.79
C VAL A 193 5.56 15.65 -1.93
N TRP A 194 6.18 14.58 -2.46
CA TRP A 194 6.17 13.25 -1.84
C TRP A 194 6.76 13.24 -0.43
N ASP A 195 7.85 13.98 -0.21
CA ASP A 195 8.50 14.10 1.10
C ASP A 195 7.58 14.78 2.13
N ALA A 196 6.87 15.85 1.74
CA ALA A 196 5.91 16.52 2.60
C ALA A 196 4.70 15.62 2.92
N MET A 197 4.27 14.80 1.94
CA MET A 197 3.23 13.80 2.16
C MET A 197 3.65 12.77 3.20
N LEU A 198 4.88 12.22 3.09
CA LEU A 198 5.42 11.27 4.06
C LEU A 198 5.54 11.91 5.46
N ASP A 199 6.05 13.13 5.56
CA ASP A 199 6.17 13.84 6.84
C ASP A 199 4.82 13.98 7.55
N ARG A 200 3.80 14.44 6.81
CA ARG A 200 2.45 14.60 7.35
C ARG A 200 1.81 13.26 7.72
N TYR A 201 1.99 12.24 6.87
CA TYR A 201 1.44 10.92 7.09
C TYR A 201 2.10 10.22 8.29
N TYR A 202 3.43 10.23 8.39
CA TYR A 202 4.16 9.64 9.50
C TYR A 202 3.82 10.33 10.82
N ALA A 203 3.80 11.66 10.86
CA ALA A 203 3.37 12.39 12.04
C ALA A 203 1.93 12.02 12.43
N GLY A 204 1.00 11.96 11.47
CA GLY A 204 -0.39 11.56 11.71
C GLY A 204 -0.54 10.10 12.19
N MET A 205 0.37 9.22 11.81
CA MET A 205 0.42 7.84 12.28
C MET A 205 1.15 7.68 13.62
N GLY A 206 1.81 8.71 14.15
CA GLY A 206 2.67 8.59 15.33
C GLY A 206 3.97 7.80 15.04
N TRP A 207 4.56 8.03 13.87
CA TRP A 207 5.83 7.44 13.44
C TRP A 207 6.91 8.53 13.38
N ASP A 208 8.17 8.13 13.47
CA ASP A 208 9.30 9.04 13.29
C ASP A 208 9.50 9.46 11.81
N SER A 209 10.51 10.29 11.54
CA SER A 209 10.78 10.82 10.20
C SER A 209 11.24 9.78 9.18
N ASP A 210 11.66 8.58 9.63
CA ASP A 210 11.97 7.44 8.77
C ASP A 210 10.77 6.48 8.64
N GLY A 211 9.66 6.77 9.32
CA GLY A 211 8.43 5.99 9.25
C GLY A 211 8.42 4.78 10.17
N ARG A 212 9.23 4.80 11.23
CA ARG A 212 9.20 3.77 12.28
C ARG A 212 8.23 4.19 13.39
N PRO A 213 7.33 3.30 13.86
CA PRO A 213 6.38 3.64 14.92
C PRO A 213 7.09 4.09 16.20
N LEU A 214 6.67 5.23 16.75
CA LEU A 214 7.22 5.76 18.00
C LEU A 214 6.92 4.80 19.15
N ARG A 215 7.83 4.75 20.14
CA ARG A 215 7.65 3.94 21.36
C ARG A 215 6.29 4.22 22.03
N GLU A 216 5.98 5.50 22.24
CA GLU A 216 4.71 5.94 22.84
C GLU A 216 3.48 5.51 22.01
N THR A 217 3.60 5.44 20.68
CA THR A 217 2.52 5.00 19.81
C THR A 217 2.29 3.50 19.94
N LEU A 218 3.36 2.70 19.99
CA LEU A 218 3.26 1.26 20.21
C LEU A 218 2.67 0.94 21.58
N GLU A 219 3.14 1.62 22.64
CA GLU A 219 2.64 1.44 24.00
C GLU A 219 1.16 1.87 24.11
N ARG A 220 0.76 2.97 23.47
CA ARG A 220 -0.66 3.41 23.38
C ARG A 220 -1.57 2.34 22.78
N PHE A 221 -1.07 1.52 21.85
CA PHE A 221 -1.83 0.44 21.22
C PHE A 221 -1.56 -0.93 21.86
N HIS A 222 -1.02 -0.99 23.08
CA HIS A 222 -0.76 -2.24 23.82
C HIS A 222 0.22 -3.19 23.11
N LEU A 223 1.31 -2.62 22.58
CA LEU A 223 2.39 -3.33 21.90
C LEU A 223 3.74 -3.09 22.60
N GLU A 224 3.79 -3.19 23.93
CA GLU A 224 4.97 -2.89 24.76
C GLU A 224 6.16 -3.83 24.44
N ASP A 225 5.88 -5.09 24.13
CA ASP A 225 6.88 -6.07 23.71
C ASP A 225 7.49 -5.71 22.34
N VAL A 226 6.67 -5.28 21.39
CA VAL A 226 7.11 -4.76 20.09
C VAL A 226 7.91 -3.46 20.27
N ALA A 227 7.46 -2.55 21.14
CA ALA A 227 8.17 -1.31 21.43
C ALA A 227 9.57 -1.58 21.99
N ARG A 228 9.65 -2.51 22.95
CA ARG A 228 10.92 -2.98 23.52
C ARG A 228 11.81 -3.66 22.47
N ASP A 229 11.28 -4.41 21.52
CA ASP A 229 12.08 -5.08 20.49
C ASP A 229 12.59 -4.12 19.42
N LEU A 230 11.70 -3.24 18.94
CA LEU A 230 12.02 -2.30 17.88
C LEU A 230 13.05 -1.28 18.39
N TRP A 231 12.82 -0.69 19.57
CA TRP A 231 13.63 0.37 20.21
C TRP A 231 14.63 -0.13 21.26
N LYS A 232 15.26 -1.28 21.00
CA LYS A 232 16.52 -1.65 21.66
C LYS A 232 17.66 -0.78 21.16
#